data_AF-A0A0G4KKS6-F1
#
_entry.id   AF-A0A0G4KKS6-F1
#
_cell.length_a   1.000
_cell.length_b   1.000
_cell.length_c   1.000
_cell.angle_alpha   90.00
_cell.angle_beta   90.00
_cell.angle_gamma   90.00
#
_symmetry.space_group_name_H-M   'P 1'
#
loop_
_entity.id
_entity.type
_entity.pdbx_description
1 polymer ?
#
loop_
_entity_poly.entity_id
_entity_poly.type
_entity_poly.pdbx_seq_one_letter_code
_entity_poly.pdbx_strand_id
1 'polypeptide(L)'
;MWTVSLGHIFLSFPPAINITLNSFGTELSKADRKKLYPNFGRLYPEGTLMLSRADDFEGVRLAVDGQSDYKTFFDAAGLGGGASGPGNMGGGASGDGKSLEDMFYHKEMQISKNAFTRQFSFAIVYAWVRLREQEIRNITWIAECIAQNQKDRIGNYISVF
;
A
#
# COMPACT_ATOMS: atom_id res chain seq x y z
N MET A 1 14.61 -12.29 -18.11
CA MET A 1 14.79 -10.83 -17.98
C MET A 1 13.47 -10.05 -17.91
N TRP A 2 12.41 -10.45 -18.65
CA TRP A 2 11.05 -9.85 -18.58
C TRP A 2 10.31 -10.05 -17.24
N THR A 3 10.58 -11.16 -16.55
CA THR A 3 9.96 -11.53 -15.27
C THR A 3 10.32 -10.59 -14.11
N VAL A 4 11.50 -9.97 -14.14
CA VAL A 4 11.97 -9.11 -13.04
C VAL A 4 11.30 -7.73 -13.07
N SER A 5 10.91 -7.22 -14.24
CA SER A 5 10.28 -5.90 -14.35
C SER A 5 8.79 -5.91 -14.05
N LEU A 6 8.07 -6.86 -14.66
CA LEU A 6 6.66 -7.11 -14.35
C LEU A 6 6.49 -7.63 -12.92
N GLY A 7 7.44 -8.45 -12.45
CA GLY A 7 7.51 -8.88 -11.06
C GLY A 7 7.49 -7.69 -10.10
N HIS A 8 8.41 -6.74 -10.21
CA HIS A 8 8.42 -5.60 -9.27
C HIS A 8 7.12 -4.80 -9.24
N ILE A 9 6.42 -4.68 -10.38
CA ILE A 9 5.17 -3.93 -10.43
C ILE A 9 4.01 -4.75 -9.84
N PHE A 10 3.84 -6.01 -10.20
CA PHE A 10 2.78 -6.88 -9.65
C PHE A 10 3.02 -7.30 -8.19
N LEU A 11 4.28 -7.39 -7.75
CA LEU A 11 4.68 -7.84 -6.40
C LEU A 11 4.54 -6.75 -5.33
N SER A 12 4.22 -5.52 -5.73
CA SER A 12 4.22 -4.36 -4.82
C SER A 12 2.86 -3.99 -4.27
N PHE A 13 1.79 -4.60 -4.79
CA PHE A 13 0.49 -4.56 -4.14
C PHE A 13 0.46 -5.69 -3.12
N PRO A 14 0.30 -5.44 -1.81
CA PRO A 14 0.10 -6.50 -0.85
C PRO A 14 -1.40 -6.60 -0.56
N PRO A 15 -2.23 -7.15 -1.48
CA PRO A 15 -3.64 -7.39 -1.19
C PRO A 15 -3.76 -8.24 0.08
N ALA A 16 -2.78 -9.12 0.35
CA ALA A 16 -2.70 -9.87 1.60
C ALA A 16 -2.67 -8.99 2.86
N ILE A 17 -1.96 -7.86 2.86
CA ILE A 17 -1.93 -6.95 4.02
C ILE A 17 -3.30 -6.26 4.16
N ASN A 18 -3.82 -5.66 3.10
CA ASN A 18 -5.12 -4.97 3.14
C ASN A 18 -6.28 -5.91 3.51
N ILE A 19 -6.30 -7.13 2.96
CA ILE A 19 -7.28 -8.16 3.31
C ILE A 19 -7.17 -8.50 4.80
N THR A 20 -5.95 -8.62 5.33
CA THR A 20 -5.75 -8.97 6.75
C THR A 20 -6.21 -7.84 7.67
N LEU A 21 -5.79 -6.61 7.39
CA LEU A 21 -6.19 -5.42 8.16
C LEU A 21 -7.71 -5.20 8.14
N ASN A 22 -8.34 -5.32 6.96
CA ASN A 22 -9.78 -5.13 6.80
C ASN A 22 -10.62 -6.34 7.25
N SER A 23 -10.00 -7.50 7.48
CA SER A 23 -10.69 -8.68 8.02
C SER A 23 -10.92 -8.61 9.53
N PHE A 24 -10.19 -7.75 10.25
CA PHE A 24 -10.36 -7.62 11.70
C PHE A 24 -11.75 -7.07 12.04
N GLY A 25 -12.44 -7.74 12.96
CA GLY A 25 -13.81 -7.39 13.34
C GLY A 25 -14.89 -7.87 12.36
N THR A 26 -14.54 -8.68 11.36
CA THR A 26 -15.51 -9.33 10.44
C THR A 26 -15.71 -10.81 10.78
N GLU A 27 -16.75 -11.44 10.23
CA GLU A 27 -17.03 -12.88 10.40
C GLU A 27 -16.11 -13.79 9.56
N LEU A 28 -15.09 -13.22 8.89
CA LEU A 28 -14.21 -13.98 8.01
C LEU A 28 -13.24 -14.87 8.80
N SER A 29 -13.32 -16.19 8.59
CA SER A 29 -12.42 -17.14 9.23
C SER A 29 -10.98 -17.01 8.74
N LYS A 30 -9.99 -17.35 9.58
CA LYS A 30 -8.56 -17.37 9.18
C LYS A 30 -8.29 -18.28 7.98
N ALA A 31 -9.03 -19.39 7.87
CA ALA A 31 -8.89 -20.34 6.77
C ALA A 31 -9.40 -19.75 5.45
N ASP A 32 -10.51 -19.01 5.48
CA ASP A 32 -11.06 -18.35 4.28
C ASP A 32 -10.23 -17.15 3.88
N ARG A 33 -9.72 -16.38 4.85
CA ARG A 33 -8.75 -15.31 4.61
C ARG A 33 -7.52 -15.82 3.84
N LYS A 34 -6.98 -16.98 4.22
CA LYS A 34 -5.82 -17.59 3.53
C LYS A 34 -6.10 -17.91 2.07
N LYS A 35 -7.34 -18.28 1.70
CA LYS A 35 -7.72 -18.57 0.31
C LYS A 35 -7.71 -17.32 -0.58
N LEU A 36 -7.83 -16.14 0.01
CA LEU A 36 -7.82 -14.86 -0.72
C LEU A 36 -6.41 -14.34 -1.00
N TYR A 37 -5.37 -14.95 -0.41
CA TYR A 37 -4.00 -14.51 -0.61
C TYR A 37 -3.45 -14.99 -1.96
N PRO A 38 -2.74 -14.13 -2.71
CA PRO A 38 -2.01 -14.57 -3.89
C PRO A 38 -0.85 -15.49 -3.48
N ASN A 39 -0.60 -16.53 -4.28
CA ASN A 39 0.53 -17.46 -4.10
C ASN A 39 1.83 -16.94 -4.74
N PHE A 40 1.95 -15.63 -4.91
CA PHE A 40 3.11 -14.94 -5.48
C PHE A 40 3.24 -13.59 -4.77
N GLY A 41 4.47 -13.09 -4.62
CA GLY A 41 4.71 -11.92 -3.77
C GLY A 41 6.09 -11.99 -3.14
N ARG A 42 6.57 -10.86 -2.64
CA ARG A 42 7.71 -10.86 -1.71
C ARG A 42 7.35 -11.41 -0.33
N LEU A 43 6.05 -11.40 0.01
CA LEU A 43 5.50 -11.96 1.24
C LEU A 43 5.22 -13.47 1.17
N TYR A 44 5.20 -14.05 -0.04
CA TYR A 44 5.00 -15.49 -0.19
C TYR A 44 6.33 -16.24 -0.11
N PRO A 45 6.41 -17.40 0.56
CA PRO A 45 5.33 -18.11 1.29
C PRO A 45 5.20 -17.73 2.77
N GLU A 46 6.29 -17.26 3.38
CA GLU A 46 6.46 -17.17 4.84
C GLU A 46 5.59 -16.05 5.45
N GLY A 47 5.71 -14.82 4.95
CA GLY A 47 4.91 -13.68 5.40
C GLY A 47 3.40 -13.87 5.21
N THR A 48 2.96 -14.49 4.11
CA THR A 48 1.53 -14.84 3.90
C THR A 48 1.02 -15.87 4.90
N LEU A 49 1.86 -16.80 5.35
CA LEU A 49 1.50 -17.76 6.38
C LEU A 49 1.36 -17.07 7.74
N MET A 50 2.29 -16.18 8.08
CA MET A 50 2.21 -15.35 9.29
C MET A 50 0.97 -14.45 9.28
N LEU A 51 0.69 -13.76 8.16
CA LEU A 51 -0.52 -12.96 7.98
C LEU A 51 -1.81 -13.78 8.18
N SER A 52 -1.85 -15.02 7.69
CA SER A 52 -3.02 -15.89 7.87
C SER A 52 -3.32 -16.22 9.33
N ARG A 53 -2.31 -16.13 10.20
CA ARG A 53 -2.41 -16.44 11.63
C ARG A 53 -2.61 -15.20 12.51
N ALA A 54 -2.26 -14.02 12.00
CA ALA A 54 -2.35 -12.75 12.72
C ALA A 54 -3.78 -12.44 13.19
N ASP A 55 -3.88 -11.99 14.45
CA ASP A 55 -5.12 -11.61 15.13
C ASP A 55 -5.23 -10.12 15.41
N ASP A 56 -4.10 -9.42 15.35
CA ASP A 56 -3.96 -8.02 15.69
C ASP A 56 -2.96 -7.31 14.76
N PHE A 57 -2.89 -5.99 14.91
CA PHE A 57 -1.98 -5.14 14.12
C PHE A 57 -0.51 -5.49 14.36
N GLU A 58 -0.14 -5.89 15.58
CA GLU A 58 1.24 -6.26 15.89
C GLU A 58 1.64 -7.57 15.19
N GLY A 59 0.75 -8.56 15.12
CA GLY A 59 0.96 -9.77 14.34
C GLY A 59 1.13 -9.51 12.84
N VAL A 60 0.40 -8.53 12.28
CA VAL A 60 0.58 -8.10 10.88
C VAL A 60 1.94 -7.44 10.68
N ARG A 61 2.37 -6.60 11.63
CA ARG A 61 3.68 -5.95 11.58
C ARG A 61 4.83 -6.95 11.61
N LEU A 62 4.78 -7.93 12.52
CA LEU A 62 5.78 -8.98 12.61
C LEU A 62 5.84 -9.80 11.31
N ALA A 63 4.70 -10.07 10.68
CA ALA A 63 4.62 -10.80 9.42
C ALA A 63 5.27 -10.07 8.23
N VAL A 64 5.39 -8.74 8.29
CA VAL A 64 5.99 -7.91 7.23
C VAL A 64 7.40 -7.43 7.55
N ASP A 65 7.90 -7.67 8.77
CA ASP A 65 9.20 -7.18 9.26
C ASP A 65 10.39 -7.73 8.45
N GLY A 66 10.24 -8.93 7.90
CA GLY A 66 11.24 -9.54 7.01
C GLY A 66 11.47 -8.78 5.70
N GLN A 67 10.59 -7.84 5.34
CA GLN A 67 10.69 -7.02 4.14
C GLN A 67 10.89 -5.54 4.49
N SER A 68 12.10 -5.04 4.24
CA SER A 68 12.53 -3.68 4.62
C SER A 68 11.62 -2.56 4.09
N ASP A 69 11.12 -2.70 2.85
CA ASP A 69 10.18 -1.75 2.24
C ASP A 69 8.89 -1.62 3.09
N TYR A 70 8.31 -2.74 3.53
CA TYR A 70 7.05 -2.75 4.29
C TYR A 70 7.28 -2.34 5.74
N LYS A 71 8.37 -2.79 6.36
CA LYS A 71 8.77 -2.33 7.70
C LYS A 71 8.81 -0.81 7.79
N THR A 72 9.46 -0.17 6.82
CA THR A 72 9.57 1.30 6.76
C THR A 72 8.20 1.97 6.67
N PHE A 73 7.25 1.38 5.94
CA PHE A 73 5.90 1.93 5.84
C PHE A 73 5.12 1.78 7.16
N PHE A 74 5.22 0.64 7.84
CA PHE A 74 4.55 0.46 9.13
C PHE A 74 5.14 1.37 10.22
N ASP A 75 6.46 1.56 10.22
CA ASP A 75 7.12 2.49 11.14
C ASP A 75 6.72 3.94 10.87
N ALA A 76 6.68 4.36 9.59
CA ALA A 76 6.29 5.71 9.18
C ALA A 76 4.80 6.01 9.38
N ALA A 77 3.93 4.99 9.37
CA ALA A 77 2.50 5.12 9.64
C ALA A 77 2.19 5.32 11.13
N GLY A 78 3.20 5.39 12.00
CA GLY A 78 2.99 5.47 13.46
C GLY A 78 2.49 4.16 14.08
N LEU A 79 2.52 3.05 13.32
CA LEU A 79 2.29 1.69 13.81
C LEU A 79 3.59 1.08 14.37
N GLY A 80 4.67 1.88 14.37
CA GLY A 80 5.91 1.64 15.08
C GLY A 80 5.72 1.80 16.59
N GLY A 81 5.95 0.76 17.39
CA GLY A 81 5.78 0.71 18.85
C GLY A 81 6.75 1.59 19.65
N GLY A 82 6.92 2.85 19.26
CA GLY A 82 7.57 3.88 20.04
C GLY A 82 6.53 4.84 20.60
N ALA A 83 6.47 4.97 21.94
CA ALA A 83 5.88 6.04 22.75
C ALA A 83 4.48 6.64 22.40
N SER A 84 3.75 6.08 21.44
CA SER A 84 2.34 6.38 21.17
C SER A 84 1.61 5.05 21.06
N GLY A 85 1.04 4.62 22.19
CA GLY A 85 0.30 3.35 22.30
C GLY A 85 -0.93 3.27 21.38
N PRO A 86 -1.58 2.10 21.32
CA PRO A 86 -2.69 1.82 20.42
C PRO A 86 -3.94 2.59 20.88
N GLY A 87 -4.02 3.87 20.51
CA GLY A 87 -5.04 4.78 21.03
C GLY A 87 -5.60 5.78 20.02
N ASN A 88 -5.15 5.81 18.77
CA ASN A 88 -5.65 6.79 17.81
C ASN A 88 -6.16 6.17 16.50
N MET A 89 -7.07 5.21 16.65
CA MET A 89 -8.12 4.90 15.65
C MET A 89 -9.36 5.77 15.91
N GLY A 90 -9.14 7.07 16.16
CA GLY A 90 -10.17 8.04 16.46
C GLY A 90 -9.88 9.31 15.67
N GLY A 91 -10.81 9.70 14.82
CA GLY A 91 -10.60 10.75 13.83
C GLY A 91 -10.08 12.06 14.41
N GLY A 92 -9.24 12.72 13.62
CA GLY A 92 -9.00 14.15 13.69
C GLY A 92 -7.71 14.57 14.38
N ALA A 93 -6.89 15.27 13.59
CA ALA A 93 -5.94 16.28 14.03
C ALA A 93 -4.71 15.79 14.82
N SER A 94 -3.63 15.48 14.10
CA SER A 94 -2.38 16.28 14.09
C SER A 94 -1.25 15.54 13.39
N GLY A 95 -0.74 16.12 12.31
CA GLY A 95 0.51 15.72 11.65
C GLY A 95 0.28 15.20 10.24
N ASP A 96 0.98 15.77 9.28
CA ASP A 96 1.10 15.38 7.86
C ASP A 96 1.70 13.96 7.68
N GLY A 97 1.23 12.98 8.44
CA GLY A 97 1.60 11.57 8.32
C GLY A 97 0.83 10.96 7.17
N LYS A 98 1.54 10.56 6.12
CA LYS A 98 0.97 9.79 5.01
C LYS A 98 0.35 8.49 5.54
N SER A 99 -0.87 8.18 5.13
CA SER A 99 -1.51 6.90 5.45
C SER A 99 -0.65 5.72 4.97
N LEU A 100 -0.78 4.56 5.62
CA LEU A 100 -0.18 3.32 5.12
C LEU A 100 -0.60 3.04 3.66
N GLU A 101 -1.86 3.35 3.33
CA GLU A 101 -2.39 3.25 1.97
C GLU A 101 -1.71 4.24 1.01
N ASP A 102 -1.51 5.49 1.44
CA ASP A 102 -0.79 6.51 0.64
C ASP A 102 0.66 6.09 0.36
N MET A 103 1.31 5.43 1.33
CA MET A 103 2.65 4.89 1.14
C MET A 103 2.69 3.75 0.13
N PHE A 104 1.69 2.86 0.13
CA PHE A 104 1.55 1.85 -0.90
C PHE A 104 1.35 2.48 -2.28
N TYR A 105 0.47 3.48 -2.40
CA TYR A 105 0.28 4.19 -3.66
C TYR A 105 1.55 4.90 -4.13
N HIS A 106 2.28 5.56 -3.23
CA HIS A 106 3.56 6.18 -3.57
C HIS A 106 4.59 5.16 -4.07
N LYS A 107 4.73 4.01 -3.39
CA LYS A 107 5.65 2.95 -3.81
C LYS A 107 5.26 2.39 -5.18
N GLU A 108 3.97 2.21 -5.42
CA GLU A 108 3.46 1.76 -6.70
C GLU A 108 3.80 2.74 -7.83
N MET A 109 3.62 4.04 -7.60
CA MET A 109 3.97 5.08 -8.58
C MET A 109 5.48 5.15 -8.81
N GLN A 110 6.30 5.01 -7.76
CA GLN A 110 7.77 4.96 -7.91
C GLN A 110 8.23 3.80 -8.79
N ILE A 111 7.65 2.61 -8.61
CA ILE A 111 8.03 1.43 -9.40
C ILE A 111 7.56 1.59 -10.86
N SER A 112 6.36 2.14 -11.06
CA SER A 112 5.85 2.45 -12.40
C SER A 112 6.74 3.47 -13.11
N LYS A 113 7.21 4.53 -12.42
CA LYS A 113 8.18 5.49 -12.97
C LYS A 113 9.52 4.82 -13.31
N ASN A 114 10.02 3.97 -12.42
CA ASN A 114 11.27 3.23 -12.65
C ASN A 114 11.18 2.27 -13.84
N ALA A 115 9.99 1.78 -14.21
CA ALA A 115 9.82 0.93 -15.38
C ALA A 115 10.21 1.64 -16.70
N PHE A 116 10.10 2.98 -16.77
CA PHE A 116 10.49 3.77 -17.94
C PHE A 116 12.01 3.91 -18.12
N THR A 117 12.80 3.57 -17.10
CA THR A 117 14.28 3.54 -17.22
C THR A 117 14.79 2.36 -18.03
N ARG A 118 13.94 1.36 -18.29
CA ARG A 118 14.28 0.17 -19.07
C ARG A 118 13.78 0.35 -20.51
N GLN A 119 14.65 0.08 -21.48
CA GLN A 119 14.26 0.08 -22.89
C GLN A 119 13.75 -1.30 -23.32
N PHE A 120 12.90 -1.32 -24.35
CA PHE A 120 12.36 -2.54 -24.97
C PHE A 120 11.70 -3.51 -23.97
N SER A 121 10.82 -2.99 -23.09
CA SER A 121 10.06 -3.81 -22.14
C SER A 121 8.55 -3.62 -22.27
N PHE A 122 7.78 -4.72 -22.23
CA PHE A 122 6.32 -4.71 -22.27
C PHE A 122 5.74 -4.19 -20.95
N ALA A 123 6.55 -4.17 -19.89
CA ALA A 123 6.20 -3.57 -18.59
C ALA A 123 5.90 -2.06 -18.70
N ILE A 124 6.41 -1.39 -19.74
CA ILE A 124 6.15 0.04 -19.98
C ILE A 124 4.66 0.29 -20.25
N VAL A 125 3.99 -0.61 -20.97
CA VAL A 125 2.56 -0.46 -21.26
C VAL A 125 1.74 -0.53 -19.96
N TYR A 126 2.04 -1.50 -19.10
CA TYR A 126 1.39 -1.61 -17.79
C TYR A 126 1.66 -0.39 -16.91
N ALA A 127 2.93 0.05 -16.82
CA ALA A 127 3.31 1.22 -16.04
C ALA A 127 2.60 2.48 -16.55
N TRP A 128 2.50 2.67 -17.87
CA TRP A 128 1.78 3.79 -18.48
C TRP A 128 0.30 3.81 -18.09
N VAL A 129 -0.40 2.67 -18.15
CA VAL A 129 -1.80 2.58 -17.73
C VAL A 129 -1.96 2.96 -16.26
N ARG A 130 -1.13 2.42 -15.36
CA ARG A 130 -1.19 2.73 -13.91
C ARG A 130 -0.91 4.20 -13.60
N LEU A 131 0.08 4.81 -14.24
CA LEU A 131 0.37 6.23 -14.07
C LEU A 131 -0.82 7.10 -14.55
N ARG A 132 -1.47 6.71 -15.66
CA ARG A 132 -2.63 7.43 -16.19
C ARG A 132 -3.86 7.32 -15.27
N GLU A 133 -4.10 6.15 -14.68
CA GLU A 133 -5.14 5.97 -13.68
C GLU A 133 -4.92 6.84 -12.43
N GLN A 134 -3.66 7.00 -12.00
CA GLN A 134 -3.33 7.90 -10.89
C GLN A 134 -3.54 9.37 -11.26
N GLU A 135 -3.23 9.77 -12.50
CA GLU A 135 -3.47 11.13 -12.98
C GLU A 135 -4.96 11.48 -12.98
N ILE A 136 -5.81 10.56 -13.43
CA ILE A 136 -7.27 10.74 -13.38
C ILE A 136 -7.73 10.92 -11.93
N ARG A 137 -7.27 10.05 -11.00
CA ARG A 137 -7.60 10.18 -9.57
C ARG A 137 -7.16 11.52 -8.98
N ASN A 138 -5.96 12.00 -9.32
CA ASN A 138 -5.48 13.30 -8.86
C ASN A 138 -6.35 14.44 -9.37
N ILE A 139 -6.76 14.42 -10.64
CA ILE A 139 -7.65 15.44 -11.21
C ILE A 139 -9.01 15.41 -10.52
N THR A 140 -9.58 14.22 -10.30
CA THR A 140 -10.85 14.07 -9.58
C THR A 140 -10.76 14.62 -8.15
N TRP A 141 -9.70 14.29 -7.41
CA TRP A 141 -9.47 14.81 -6.06
C TRP A 141 -9.41 16.35 -6.02
N ILE A 142 -8.66 16.95 -6.94
CA ILE A 142 -8.55 18.41 -7.05
C ILE A 142 -9.92 19.02 -7.39
N ALA A 143 -10.65 18.42 -8.33
CA ALA A 143 -11.99 18.88 -8.70
C ALA A 143 -12.97 18.84 -7.52
N GLU A 144 -12.94 17.76 -6.72
CA GLU A 144 -13.74 17.62 -5.51
C GLU A 144 -13.36 18.65 -4.44
N CYS A 145 -12.06 18.85 -4.20
CA CYS A 145 -11.57 19.86 -3.24
C CYS A 145 -12.02 21.28 -3.63
N ILE A 146 -12.00 21.61 -4.93
CA ILE A 146 -12.48 22.88 -5.45
C ILE A 146 -14.00 23.00 -5.27
N ALA A 147 -14.76 21.95 -5.60
CA ALA A 147 -16.21 21.94 -5.46
C ALA A 147 -16.67 22.08 -3.99
N GLN A 148 -15.91 21.51 -3.04
CA GLN A 148 -16.18 21.59 -1.61
C GLN A 148 -15.55 22.82 -0.92
N ASN A 149 -14.84 23.67 -1.68
CA ASN A 149 -14.11 24.84 -1.18
C ASN A 149 -13.11 24.51 -0.04
N GLN A 150 -12.56 23.30 -0.01
CA GLN A 150 -11.59 22.82 0.99
C GLN A 150 -10.16 22.93 0.44
N LYS A 151 -9.69 24.18 0.30
CA LYS A 151 -8.38 24.47 -0.32
C LYS A 151 -7.19 23.98 0.49
N ASP A 152 -7.36 23.74 1.79
CA ASP A 152 -6.29 23.29 2.69
C ASP A 152 -5.79 21.87 2.37
N ARG A 153 -6.61 21.05 1.69
CA ARG A 153 -6.29 19.64 1.36
C ARG A 153 -5.95 19.42 -0.11
N ILE A 154 -5.93 20.49 -0.92
CA ILE A 154 -5.69 20.40 -2.36
C ILE A 154 -4.30 19.84 -2.69
N GLY A 155 -3.33 20.02 -1.80
CA GLY A 155 -1.95 19.53 -1.98
C GLY A 155 -1.76 18.04 -1.71
N ASN A 156 -2.78 17.34 -1.18
CA ASN A 156 -2.68 15.92 -0.78
C ASN A 156 -2.86 14.95 -1.96
N TYR A 157 -2.34 15.28 -3.13
CA TYR A 157 -2.33 14.36 -4.28
C TYR A 157 -0.94 13.75 -4.48
N ILE A 158 -0.90 12.60 -5.15
CA ILE A 158 0.36 11.88 -5.39
C ILE A 158 0.96 12.40 -6.69
N SER A 159 2.02 13.22 -6.62
CA SER A 159 2.73 13.63 -7.85
C SER A 159 3.36 12.43 -8.54
N VAL A 160 3.03 12.28 -9.82
CA VAL A 160 3.43 11.15 -10.66
C VAL A 160 4.70 11.47 -11.46
N PHE A 161 5.04 12.76 -11.60
CA PHE A 161 6.19 13.28 -12.33
C PHE A 161 7.14 14.05 -11.41
#